data_AF-A0A0B7BEL6-F1
#
_entry.id   AF-A0A0B7BEL6-F1
#
_cell.length_a   1.000
_cell.length_b   1.000
_cell.length_c   1.000
_cell.angle_alpha   90.00
_cell.angle_beta   90.00
_cell.angle_gamma   90.00
#
_symmetry.space_group_name_H-M   'P 1'
#
loop_
_entity.id
_entity.type
_entity.pdbx_description
1 polymer ?
#
loop_
_entity_poly.entity_id
_entity_poly.type
_entity_poly.pdbx_seq_one_letter_code
_entity_poly.pdbx_strand_id
1 'polypeptide(L)'
;LVAPPGMRLFIHFLQLGISPNVDHPDRVHLFDVFSNNTRLTPKKGIYGKLDRTLSLFDGPGIQVKDYRTASSKMKVDYLGKISVKSPGFRLLITTFQDPSFGGDCPVRHFLCRHSWICIPLQVACDGNPNCGKDDGEDEKECDEYNTVTNLLAEYSLSRDIIVAILLPLAVFIAIVICIFMSAKRYIRQKINSPVLPVVHFTPKRDGQVRFAEETQTYAPPPYDLVLELPKR
;
A
#
# COMPACT_ATOMS: atom_id res chain seq x y z
N LEU A 1 2.03 -5.74 15.76
CA LEU A 1 2.07 -6.72 14.65
C LEU A 1 1.37 -7.97 15.11
N VAL A 2 0.57 -8.60 14.25
CA VAL A 2 -0.32 -9.72 14.60
C VAL A 2 -0.26 -10.78 13.50
N ALA A 3 0.10 -12.00 13.88
CA ALA A 3 0.04 -13.20 13.04
C ALA A 3 -1.38 -13.80 13.07
N PRO A 4 -1.72 -14.62 12.06
CA PRO A 4 -2.96 -15.40 12.08
C PRO A 4 -3.06 -16.32 13.32
N PRO A 5 -4.27 -16.72 13.72
CA PRO A 5 -4.48 -17.65 14.83
C PRO A 5 -3.67 -18.94 14.64
N GLY A 6 -3.02 -19.42 15.71
CA GLY A 6 -2.19 -20.63 15.68
C GLY A 6 -0.77 -20.43 15.12
N MET A 7 -0.44 -19.24 14.59
CA MET A 7 0.90 -18.91 14.13
C MET A 7 1.61 -17.94 15.08
N ARG A 8 2.94 -17.98 15.07
CA ARG A 8 3.82 -17.07 15.82
C ARG A 8 4.69 -16.29 14.85
N LEU A 9 5.45 -15.33 15.35
CA LEU A 9 6.30 -14.44 14.56
C LEU A 9 7.77 -14.77 14.80
N PHE A 10 8.49 -14.99 13.71
CA PHE A 10 9.93 -15.11 13.65
C PHE A 10 10.50 -13.80 13.11
N ILE A 11 11.51 -13.26 13.77
CA ILE A 11 12.07 -11.95 13.47
C ILE A 11 13.55 -12.11 13.18
N HIS A 12 13.93 -11.72 11.97
CA HIS A 12 15.28 -11.68 11.49
C HIS A 12 15.70 -10.24 11.18
N PHE A 13 16.89 -9.82 11.61
CA PHE A 13 17.41 -8.49 11.31
C PHE A 13 18.15 -8.52 9.98
N LEU A 14 17.64 -7.81 8.97
CA LEU A 14 18.33 -7.63 7.69
C LEU A 14 19.31 -6.45 7.74
N GLN A 15 19.03 -5.47 8.60
CA GLN A 15 19.88 -4.30 8.78
C GLN A 15 19.73 -3.77 10.20
N LEU A 16 20.85 -3.34 10.78
CA LEU A 16 20.90 -2.60 12.03
C LEU A 16 22.00 -1.55 11.89
N GLY A 17 21.62 -0.29 11.98
CA GLY A 17 22.47 0.88 11.83
C GLY A 17 21.90 2.00 12.70
N ILE A 18 21.94 1.79 14.01
CA ILE A 18 21.37 2.69 15.02
C ILE A 18 22.50 3.33 15.83
N SER A 19 22.33 4.59 16.23
CA SER A 19 23.38 5.39 16.87
C SER A 19 23.84 4.77 18.20
N PRO A 20 25.15 4.46 18.37
CA PRO A 20 25.69 4.01 19.64
C PRO A 20 26.03 5.18 20.59
N ASN A 21 25.69 6.43 20.25
CA ASN A 21 26.07 7.60 21.04
C ASN A 21 25.57 7.47 22.48
N VAL A 22 26.48 7.49 23.44
CA VAL A 22 26.22 7.27 24.87
C VAL A 22 25.17 8.25 25.43
N ASP A 23 25.15 9.48 24.91
CA ASP A 23 24.25 10.52 25.41
C ASP A 23 22.80 10.32 24.95
N HIS A 24 22.60 9.84 23.71
CA HIS A 24 21.29 9.62 23.10
C HIS A 24 21.32 8.34 22.25
N PRO A 25 21.45 7.17 22.87
CA PRO A 25 21.65 5.96 22.12
C PRO A 25 20.31 5.50 21.54
N ASP A 26 20.28 5.28 20.23
CA ASP A 26 19.10 4.77 19.53
C ASP A 26 18.87 3.30 19.95
N ARG A 27 17.63 2.91 20.20
CA ARG A 27 17.28 1.58 20.70
C ARG A 27 16.09 1.01 19.94
N VAL A 28 16.16 -0.28 19.66
CA VAL A 28 15.01 -1.07 19.23
C VAL A 28 14.74 -2.17 20.24
N HIS A 29 13.49 -2.28 20.66
CA HIS A 29 13.03 -3.29 21.60
C HIS A 29 11.88 -4.09 20.99
N LEU A 30 11.99 -5.41 21.03
CA LEU A 30 10.94 -6.32 20.61
C LEU A 30 10.28 -6.89 21.85
N PHE A 31 8.94 -6.88 21.87
CA PHE A 31 8.13 -7.40 22.95
C PHE A 31 7.12 -8.40 22.42
N ASP A 32 6.99 -9.52 23.11
CA ASP A 32 5.98 -10.54 22.88
C ASP A 32 4.73 -10.24 23.73
N VAL A 33 3.59 -10.09 23.06
CA VAL A 33 2.33 -9.61 23.64
C VAL A 33 1.44 -10.81 23.97
N PHE A 34 1.93 -11.71 24.83
CA PHE A 34 1.15 -12.85 25.33
C PHE A 34 0.35 -12.47 26.59
N SER A 35 1.04 -12.09 27.68
CA SER A 35 0.40 -11.74 28.97
C SER A 35 0.98 -10.52 29.69
N ASN A 36 2.26 -10.18 29.49
CA ASN A 36 2.93 -9.08 30.19
C ASN A 36 3.95 -8.31 29.34
N ASN A 37 3.81 -8.30 28.01
CA ASN A 37 4.77 -7.70 27.09
C ASN A 37 6.21 -8.17 27.38
N THR A 38 6.45 -9.47 27.30
CA THR A 38 7.76 -10.05 27.59
C THR A 38 8.77 -9.52 26.58
N ARG A 39 9.78 -8.77 27.04
CA ARG A 39 10.80 -8.25 26.13
C ARG A 39 11.70 -9.37 25.64
N LEU A 40 11.77 -9.55 24.32
CA LEU A 40 12.62 -10.54 23.65
C LEU A 40 14.05 -10.03 23.52
N THR A 41 14.22 -8.74 23.30
CA THR A 41 15.53 -8.10 23.16
C THR A 41 16.20 -7.88 24.52
N PRO A 42 17.54 -7.81 24.59
CA PRO A 42 18.27 -7.52 25.83
C PRO A 42 17.81 -6.24 26.55
N LYS A 43 18.07 -6.15 27.87
CA LYS A 43 17.64 -4.99 28.68
C LYS A 43 18.32 -3.68 28.29
N LYS A 44 19.56 -3.78 27.83
CA LYS A 44 20.39 -2.70 27.33
C LYS A 44 20.87 -3.12 25.93
N GLY A 45 20.98 -2.16 25.03
CA GLY A 45 21.70 -2.35 23.77
C GLY A 45 21.12 -3.39 22.84
N ILE A 46 20.16 -2.97 22.04
CA ILE A 46 20.38 -3.22 20.62
C ILE A 46 20.98 -1.93 20.13
N TYR A 47 22.28 -1.96 19.88
CA TYR A 47 23.08 -0.97 19.17
C TYR A 47 23.83 -1.77 18.13
N GLY A 48 24.13 -1.31 16.93
CA GLY A 48 24.89 -2.19 16.05
C GLY A 48 25.04 -1.64 14.66
N LYS A 49 26.10 -2.08 13.99
CA LYS A 49 26.33 -1.88 12.57
C LYS A 49 26.46 -3.26 11.95
N LEU A 50 25.70 -3.52 10.89
CA LEU A 50 25.89 -4.72 10.06
C LEU A 50 27.33 -4.74 9.54
N ASP A 51 28.10 -5.77 9.91
CA ASP A 51 29.46 -5.95 9.39
C ASP A 51 29.40 -6.54 7.96
N ARG A 52 30.48 -6.33 7.18
CA ARG A 52 30.61 -6.85 5.81
C ARG A 52 30.48 -8.37 5.72
N THR A 53 30.70 -9.07 6.83
CA THR A 53 30.55 -10.53 6.98
C THR A 53 29.11 -10.99 7.21
N LEU A 54 28.10 -10.16 6.93
CA LEU A 54 26.66 -10.42 7.13
C LEU A 54 26.25 -10.67 8.61
N SER A 55 27.20 -10.59 9.54
CA SER A 55 26.92 -10.71 10.95
C SER A 55 26.57 -9.36 11.58
N LEU A 56 25.41 -9.33 12.24
CA LEU A 56 25.00 -8.25 13.11
C LEU A 56 25.61 -8.46 14.48
N PHE A 57 26.34 -7.45 14.95
CA PHE A 57 26.85 -7.40 16.31
C PHE A 57 26.21 -6.23 17.02
N ASP A 58 25.96 -6.43 18.30
CA ASP A 58 25.52 -5.35 19.14
C ASP A 58 26.69 -4.38 19.44
N GLY A 59 26.43 -3.22 20.06
CA GLY A 59 27.46 -2.26 20.45
C GLY A 59 28.65 -2.86 21.23
N PRO A 60 28.42 -3.82 22.15
CA PRO A 60 29.50 -4.57 22.82
C PRO A 60 30.09 -5.76 22.05
N GLY A 61 29.72 -6.00 20.79
CA GLY A 61 30.30 -7.07 19.95
C GLY A 61 29.65 -8.45 20.11
N ILE A 62 28.49 -8.53 20.75
CA ILE A 62 27.67 -9.74 20.88
C ILE A 62 26.85 -9.90 19.62
N GLN A 63 26.87 -11.08 19.00
CA GLN A 63 26.10 -11.34 17.79
C GLN A 63 24.58 -11.20 18.07
N VAL A 64 23.91 -10.37 17.28
CA VAL A 64 22.45 -10.26 17.29
C VAL A 64 21.88 -11.53 16.66
N LYS A 65 21.01 -12.21 17.41
CA LYS A 65 20.33 -13.45 17.00
C LYS A 65 18.94 -13.14 16.47
N ASP A 66 18.35 -14.13 15.81
CA ASP A 66 16.93 -14.09 15.46
C ASP A 66 16.05 -14.31 16.69
N TYR A 67 14.83 -13.78 16.64
CA TYR A 67 13.89 -13.83 17.75
C TYR A 67 12.62 -14.59 17.37
N ARG A 68 12.07 -15.36 18.31
CA ARG A 68 10.77 -16.04 18.20
C ARG A 68 9.82 -15.50 19.23
N THR A 69 8.60 -15.19 18.83
CA THR A 69 7.52 -14.92 19.77
C THR A 69 6.92 -16.23 20.27
N ALA A 70 6.43 -16.25 21.50
CA ALA A 70 5.57 -17.29 22.05
C ALA A 70 4.10 -17.07 21.65
N SER A 71 3.69 -15.82 21.36
CA SER A 71 2.33 -15.48 20.91
C SER A 71 2.24 -15.10 19.44
N SER A 72 1.01 -14.94 18.95
CA SER A 72 0.72 -14.38 17.63
C SER A 72 0.86 -12.86 17.58
N LYS A 73 1.21 -12.18 18.68
CA LYS A 73 1.25 -10.71 18.75
C LYS A 73 2.62 -10.23 19.21
N MET A 74 3.13 -9.20 18.55
CA MET A 74 4.33 -8.52 19.00
C MET A 74 4.23 -7.01 18.88
N LYS A 75 5.01 -6.34 19.71
CA LYS A 75 5.22 -4.89 19.71
C LYS A 75 6.69 -4.60 19.45
N VAL A 76 6.94 -3.62 18.61
CA VAL A 76 8.29 -3.09 18.33
C VAL A 76 8.31 -1.66 18.80
N ASP A 77 9.19 -1.35 19.74
CA ASP A 77 9.42 0.02 20.19
C ASP A 77 10.78 0.47 19.68
N TYR A 78 10.78 1.60 18.97
CA TYR A 78 11.99 2.28 18.54
C TYR A 78 12.10 3.63 19.23
N LEU A 79 13.25 3.88 19.84
CA LEU A 79 13.60 5.13 20.49
C LEU A 79 14.88 5.63 19.85
N GLY A 80 14.81 6.62 18.96
CA GLY A 80 16.00 7.11 18.30
C GLY A 80 15.73 8.17 17.24
N LYS A 81 16.80 8.71 16.66
CA LYS A 81 16.72 9.71 15.58
C LYS A 81 17.42 9.20 14.32
N ILE A 82 16.62 8.91 13.30
CA ILE A 82 17.13 8.50 11.98
C ILE A 82 18.06 9.60 11.44
N SER A 83 19.23 9.19 10.98
CA SER A 83 20.23 10.09 10.38
C SER A 83 20.98 9.39 9.25
N VAL A 84 21.76 10.15 8.47
CA VAL A 84 22.61 9.60 7.41
C VAL A 84 23.63 8.58 7.97
N LYS A 85 24.11 8.78 9.20
CA LYS A 85 25.06 7.88 9.87
C LYS A 85 24.39 6.70 10.56
N SER A 86 23.12 6.85 10.92
CA SER A 86 22.31 5.86 11.62
C SER A 86 20.99 5.66 10.87
N PRO A 87 20.99 4.86 9.79
CA PRO A 87 19.81 4.66 8.94
C PRO A 87 18.65 3.93 9.63
N GLY A 88 18.82 3.45 10.86
CA GLY A 88 17.79 2.73 11.60
C GLY A 88 17.97 1.22 11.50
N PHE A 89 16.88 0.48 11.32
CA PHE A 89 16.89 -0.98 11.26
C PHE A 89 15.89 -1.49 10.22
N ARG A 90 16.15 -2.69 9.69
CA ARG A 90 15.25 -3.42 8.79
C ARG A 90 15.02 -4.81 9.36
N LEU A 91 13.76 -5.14 9.62
CA LEU A 91 13.33 -6.46 10.08
C LEU A 91 12.69 -7.21 8.93
N LEU A 92 13.03 -8.50 8.81
CA LEU A 92 12.21 -9.49 8.13
C LEU A 92 11.37 -10.19 9.21
N ILE A 93 10.07 -10.21 9.02
CA ILE A 93 9.12 -10.79 9.97
C ILE A 93 8.33 -11.85 9.24
N THR A 94 8.51 -13.09 9.67
CA THR A 94 7.92 -14.26 9.03
C THR A 94 6.99 -14.93 10.02
N THR A 95 5.78 -15.31 9.58
CA THR A 95 4.94 -16.16 10.42
C THR A 95 5.48 -17.58 10.41
N PHE A 96 5.45 -18.26 11.55
CA PHE A 96 5.93 -19.64 11.64
C PHE A 96 5.09 -20.50 12.59
N GLN A 97 5.25 -21.81 12.44
CA GLN A 97 4.75 -22.84 13.35
C GLN A 97 5.90 -23.77 13.74
N ASP A 98 5.77 -24.45 14.89
CA ASP A 98 6.71 -25.52 15.24
C ASP A 98 6.41 -26.76 14.38
N PRO A 99 7.44 -27.49 13.93
CA PRO A 99 7.24 -28.78 13.28
C PRO A 99 6.64 -29.79 14.26
N SER A 100 5.96 -30.79 13.72
CA SER A 100 5.41 -31.91 14.48
C SER A 100 6.55 -32.78 15.06
N PHE A 101 6.21 -33.73 15.95
CA PHE A 101 7.17 -34.58 16.66
C PHE A 101 8.10 -35.44 15.76
N GLY A 102 7.91 -35.45 14.43
CA GLY A 102 8.80 -36.10 13.45
C GLY A 102 9.61 -35.16 12.56
N GLY A 103 9.53 -33.83 12.78
CA GLY A 103 10.10 -32.83 11.88
C GLY A 103 9.19 -32.44 10.72
N ASP A 104 7.96 -32.97 10.66
CA ASP A 104 7.02 -32.65 9.58
C ASP A 104 6.31 -31.32 9.80
N CYS A 105 6.25 -30.53 8.74
CA CYS A 105 5.48 -29.29 8.71
C CYS A 105 4.01 -29.53 8.32
N PRO A 106 3.09 -28.64 8.75
CA PRO A 106 1.72 -28.64 8.25
C PRO A 106 1.68 -28.49 6.72
N VAL A 107 0.57 -28.90 6.12
CA VAL A 107 0.36 -28.78 4.67
C VAL A 107 0.59 -27.32 4.23
N ARG A 108 1.27 -27.13 3.08
CA ARG A 108 1.68 -25.81 2.54
C ARG A 108 2.61 -25.00 3.44
N HIS A 109 3.46 -25.67 4.21
CA HIS A 109 4.55 -25.04 4.93
C HIS A 109 5.88 -25.68 4.51
N PHE A 110 6.94 -24.87 4.50
CA PHE A 110 8.31 -25.26 4.24
C PHE A 110 9.07 -25.41 5.56
N LEU A 111 9.84 -26.50 5.68
CA LEU A 111 10.67 -26.76 6.87
C LEU A 111 12.05 -26.12 6.70
N CYS A 112 12.33 -25.11 7.52
CA CYS A 112 13.67 -24.61 7.71
C CYS A 112 14.43 -25.57 8.62
N ARG A 113 15.40 -26.33 8.10
CA ARG A 113 16.03 -27.40 8.89
C ARG A 113 16.95 -26.87 9.96
N HIS A 114 17.65 -25.77 9.70
CA HIS A 114 18.61 -25.21 10.65
C HIS A 114 17.91 -24.51 11.81
N SER A 115 16.93 -23.67 11.51
CA SER A 115 16.13 -23.00 12.53
C SER A 115 15.02 -23.90 13.12
N TRP A 116 14.69 -25.04 12.50
CA TRP A 116 13.65 -25.95 12.97
C TRP A 116 12.29 -25.27 13.14
N ILE A 117 11.87 -24.56 12.09
CA ILE A 117 10.58 -23.87 12.02
C ILE A 117 9.88 -24.19 10.70
N CYS A 118 8.56 -24.12 10.71
CA CYS A 118 7.73 -24.26 9.53
C CYS A 118 7.23 -22.88 9.10
N ILE A 119 7.69 -22.39 7.95
CA ILE A 119 7.23 -21.12 7.37
C ILE A 119 6.18 -21.40 6.28
N PRO A 120 5.24 -20.48 5.98
CA PRO A 120 4.31 -20.66 4.88
C PRO A 120 5.06 -20.84 3.55
N LEU A 121 4.57 -21.74 2.70
CA LEU A 121 5.19 -21.98 1.41
C LEU A 121 5.20 -20.74 0.49
N GLN A 122 4.32 -19.77 0.75
CA GLN A 122 4.21 -18.51 0.00
C GLN A 122 5.40 -17.57 0.19
N VAL A 123 6.14 -17.74 1.29
CA VAL A 123 7.34 -16.96 1.59
C VAL A 123 8.62 -17.77 1.36
N ALA A 124 8.50 -19.01 0.89
CA ALA A 124 9.64 -19.72 0.32
C ALA A 124 9.86 -19.18 -1.10
N CYS A 125 11.11 -18.99 -1.50
CA CYS A 125 11.50 -18.47 -2.80
C CYS A 125 10.97 -17.06 -3.10
N ASP A 126 10.86 -16.22 -2.07
CA ASP A 126 10.40 -14.83 -2.20
C ASP A 126 11.55 -13.82 -2.36
N GLY A 127 12.79 -14.32 -2.39
CA GLY A 127 14.02 -13.53 -2.45
C GLY A 127 14.52 -13.04 -1.09
N ASN A 128 13.88 -13.42 0.02
CA ASN A 128 14.29 -13.08 1.38
C ASN A 128 14.56 -14.36 2.21
N PRO A 129 15.59 -14.36 3.07
CA PRO A 129 15.92 -15.52 3.91
C PRO A 129 14.98 -15.61 5.13
N ASN A 130 13.78 -16.14 4.90
CA ASN A 130 12.74 -16.29 5.92
C ASN A 130 13.07 -17.39 6.94
N CYS A 131 13.96 -18.33 6.60
CA CYS A 131 14.45 -19.34 7.53
C CYS A 131 15.43 -18.79 8.58
N GLY A 132 15.88 -17.55 8.41
CA GLY A 132 16.65 -16.80 9.40
C GLY A 132 18.08 -16.54 8.99
N LYS A 133 18.88 -16.15 9.97
CA LYS A 133 20.28 -15.83 9.74
C LYS A 133 21.07 -17.11 9.43
N ASP A 134 21.87 -17.04 8.37
CA ASP A 134 22.72 -18.14 7.89
C ASP A 134 21.93 -19.38 7.42
N ASP A 135 20.60 -19.29 7.38
CA ASP A 135 19.68 -20.31 6.89
C ASP A 135 18.82 -19.72 5.77
N GLY A 136 19.30 -19.84 4.54
CA GLY A 136 18.57 -19.47 3.33
C GLY A 136 18.10 -20.71 2.55
N GLU A 137 17.79 -21.81 3.25
CA GLU A 137 17.29 -23.04 2.61
C GLU A 137 15.99 -22.80 1.83
N ASP A 138 15.17 -21.86 2.30
CA ASP A 138 13.95 -21.41 1.62
C ASP A 138 14.20 -20.76 0.25
N GLU A 139 15.45 -20.40 -0.07
CA GLU A 139 15.84 -19.70 -1.29
C GLU A 139 16.77 -20.54 -2.21
N LYS A 140 17.07 -21.80 -1.88
CA LYS A 140 18.07 -22.61 -2.62
C LYS A 140 17.49 -23.46 -3.76
N GLU A 141 16.23 -23.88 -3.67
CA GLU A 141 15.62 -24.86 -4.59
C GLU A 141 14.30 -24.31 -5.20
N CYS A 142 14.39 -23.13 -5.81
CA CYS A 142 13.22 -22.40 -6.32
C CYS A 142 12.79 -22.77 -7.74
N ASP A 143 13.56 -23.61 -8.42
CA ASP A 143 13.30 -24.00 -9.80
C ASP A 143 12.01 -24.82 -9.96
N GLU A 144 11.60 -25.55 -8.92
CA GLU A 144 10.41 -26.42 -8.95
C GLU A 144 9.11 -25.70 -8.55
N TYR A 145 9.20 -24.71 -7.66
CA TYR A 145 8.03 -23.97 -7.13
C TYR A 145 7.46 -22.92 -8.09
N ASN A 146 8.27 -22.44 -9.03
CA ASN A 146 7.83 -21.53 -10.07
C ASN A 146 6.73 -22.13 -10.97
N THR A 147 6.61 -23.46 -11.06
CA THR A 147 5.59 -24.08 -11.93
C THR A 147 4.15 -23.88 -11.42
N VAL A 148 3.94 -23.77 -10.09
CA VAL A 148 2.60 -23.65 -9.49
C VAL A 148 2.20 -22.19 -9.28
N THR A 149 3.14 -21.31 -8.93
CA THR A 149 2.89 -19.87 -8.82
C THR A 149 2.76 -19.18 -10.18
N ASN A 150 3.43 -19.69 -11.21
CA ASN A 150 3.23 -19.20 -12.58
C ASN A 150 1.81 -19.40 -13.08
N LEU A 151 1.05 -20.38 -12.61
CA LEU A 151 -0.37 -20.52 -13.01
C LEU A 151 -1.28 -19.40 -12.48
N LEU A 152 -0.93 -18.80 -11.33
CA LEU A 152 -1.66 -17.67 -10.75
C LEU A 152 -1.08 -16.32 -11.19
N ALA A 153 0.23 -16.23 -11.42
CA ALA A 153 0.88 -15.05 -11.98
C ALA A 153 0.60 -14.87 -13.48
N GLU A 154 0.41 -15.96 -14.25
CA GLU A 154 -0.13 -15.90 -15.62
C GLU A 154 -1.58 -15.38 -15.65
N TYR A 155 -2.33 -15.55 -14.55
CA TYR A 155 -3.67 -14.96 -14.40
C TYR A 155 -3.66 -13.51 -13.91
N SER A 156 -2.50 -12.99 -13.49
CA SER A 156 -2.31 -11.57 -13.18
C SER A 156 -2.17 -10.79 -14.49
N LEU A 157 -3.32 -10.58 -15.14
CA LEU A 157 -3.60 -9.66 -16.24
C LEU A 157 -2.33 -9.14 -16.94
N SER A 158 -1.81 -9.96 -17.85
CA SER A 158 -0.68 -9.63 -18.70
C SER A 158 -0.89 -8.24 -19.32
N ARG A 159 0.20 -7.45 -19.37
CA ARG A 159 0.26 -6.18 -20.12
C ARG A 159 -0.35 -6.31 -21.52
N ASP A 160 -0.31 -7.50 -22.09
CA ASP A 160 -0.84 -7.82 -23.40
C ASP A 160 -2.37 -7.76 -23.45
N ILE A 161 -3.10 -8.15 -22.39
CA ILE A 161 -4.57 -8.00 -22.34
C ILE A 161 -4.95 -6.51 -22.22
N ILE A 162 -4.21 -5.75 -21.41
CA ILE A 162 -4.40 -4.30 -21.26
C ILE A 162 -4.20 -3.61 -22.61
N VAL A 163 -3.12 -3.94 -23.34
CA VAL A 163 -2.86 -3.36 -24.66
C VAL A 163 -3.86 -3.84 -25.71
N ALA A 164 -4.21 -5.12 -25.72
CA ALA A 164 -5.10 -5.71 -26.73
C ALA A 164 -6.56 -5.27 -26.57
N ILE A 165 -7.03 -4.98 -25.35
CA ILE A 165 -8.44 -4.67 -25.08
C ILE A 165 -8.66 -3.20 -24.72
N LEU A 166 -7.89 -2.65 -23.78
CA LEU A 166 -8.16 -1.29 -23.27
C LEU A 166 -7.74 -0.20 -24.26
N LEU A 167 -6.67 -0.41 -25.03
CA LEU A 167 -6.23 0.54 -26.06
C LEU A 167 -7.26 0.72 -27.19
N PRO A 168 -7.76 -0.34 -27.86
CA PRO A 168 -8.79 -0.17 -28.88
C PRO A 168 -10.13 0.36 -28.31
N LEU A 169 -10.49 -0.01 -27.08
CA LEU A 169 -11.67 0.53 -26.41
C LEU A 169 -11.56 2.05 -26.20
N ALA A 170 -10.41 2.53 -25.73
CA ALA A 170 -10.16 3.97 -25.54
C ALA A 170 -10.20 4.74 -26.88
N VAL A 171 -9.62 4.17 -27.94
CA VAL A 171 -9.67 4.76 -29.30
C VAL A 171 -11.11 4.81 -29.81
N PHE A 172 -11.89 3.74 -29.63
CA PHE A 172 -13.29 3.70 -30.02
C PHE A 172 -14.12 4.78 -29.29
N ILE A 173 -13.94 4.93 -27.98
CA ILE A 173 -14.60 5.97 -27.19
C ILE A 173 -14.22 7.38 -27.69
N ALA A 174 -12.94 7.61 -28.00
CA ALA A 174 -12.50 8.90 -28.53
C ALA A 174 -13.13 9.23 -29.90
N ILE A 175 -13.26 8.24 -30.79
CA ILE A 175 -13.93 8.40 -32.09
C ILE A 175 -15.41 8.74 -31.90
N VAL A 176 -16.11 8.04 -31.01
CA VAL A 176 -17.53 8.30 -30.70
C VAL A 176 -17.72 9.73 -30.15
N ILE A 177 -16.85 10.17 -29.25
CA ILE A 177 -16.87 11.55 -28.73
C ILE A 177 -16.61 12.57 -29.85
N CYS A 178 -15.65 12.32 -30.74
CA CYS A 178 -15.36 13.19 -31.89
C CYS A 178 -16.54 13.30 -32.86
N ILE A 179 -17.22 12.18 -33.14
CA ILE A 179 -18.44 12.16 -33.98
C ILE A 179 -19.55 12.95 -33.29
N PHE A 180 -19.78 12.72 -32.00
CA PHE A 180 -20.81 13.42 -31.24
C PHE A 180 -20.57 14.93 -31.19
N MET A 181 -19.31 15.34 -30.98
CA MET A 181 -18.90 16.75 -30.99
C MET A 181 -19.06 17.39 -32.37
N SER A 182 -18.73 16.67 -33.44
CA SER A 182 -18.90 17.13 -34.83
C SER A 182 -20.38 17.27 -35.20
N ALA A 183 -21.20 16.29 -34.85
CA ALA A 183 -22.65 16.32 -35.06
C ALA A 183 -23.30 17.48 -34.28
N LYS A 184 -22.90 17.70 -33.02
CA LYS A 184 -23.37 18.82 -32.22
C LYS A 184 -22.97 20.17 -32.83
N ARG A 185 -21.76 20.29 -33.37
CA ARG A 185 -21.33 21.50 -34.10
C ARG A 185 -22.14 21.71 -35.37
N TYR A 186 -22.37 20.67 -36.15
CA TYR A 186 -23.17 20.73 -37.37
C TYR A 186 -24.62 21.16 -37.08
N ILE A 187 -25.25 20.57 -36.07
CA ILE A 187 -26.60 20.93 -35.63
C ILE A 187 -26.64 22.39 -35.17
N ARG A 188 -25.66 22.85 -34.38
CA ARG A 188 -25.57 24.26 -33.96
C ARG A 188 -25.45 25.20 -35.16
N GLN A 189 -24.65 24.87 -36.17
CA GLN A 189 -24.51 25.68 -37.38
C GLN A 189 -25.82 25.74 -38.17
N LYS A 190 -26.53 24.62 -38.29
CA LYS A 190 -27.80 24.56 -39.01
C LYS A 190 -28.95 25.26 -38.27
N ILE A 191 -28.98 25.19 -36.93
CA ILE A 191 -29.98 25.87 -36.09
C ILE A 191 -29.70 27.38 -36.00
N ASN A 192 -28.43 27.81 -36.01
CA ASN A 192 -28.05 29.23 -36.01
C ASN A 192 -28.08 29.87 -37.41
N SER A 193 -28.93 29.41 -38.31
CA SER A 193 -29.32 30.21 -39.49
C SER A 193 -30.60 30.98 -39.17
N PRO A 194 -30.54 32.21 -38.62
CA PRO A 194 -31.72 33.04 -38.50
C PRO A 194 -32.06 33.60 -39.88
N VAL A 195 -32.93 32.92 -40.62
CA VAL A 195 -33.77 33.61 -41.59
C VAL A 195 -34.99 34.10 -40.82
N LEU A 196 -34.82 35.19 -40.08
CA LEU A 196 -35.94 36.00 -39.62
C LEU A 196 -36.24 36.99 -40.75
N PRO A 197 -37.47 37.03 -41.29
CA PRO A 197 -37.84 38.05 -42.27
C PRO A 197 -37.76 39.43 -41.59
N VAL A 198 -36.91 40.29 -42.15
CA VAL A 198 -36.77 41.68 -41.72
C VAL A 198 -38.06 42.41 -42.07
N VAL A 199 -38.91 42.64 -41.08
CA VAL A 199 -40.07 43.53 -41.21
C VAL A 199 -39.61 44.95 -40.93
N HIS A 200 -39.55 45.77 -41.98
CA HIS A 200 -39.31 47.21 -41.86
C HIS A 200 -40.56 47.90 -41.27
N PHE A 201 -40.46 48.38 -40.03
CA PHE A 201 -41.40 49.34 -39.47
C PHE A 201 -40.82 50.76 -39.59
N THR A 202 -41.46 51.60 -40.39
CA THR A 202 -41.24 53.05 -40.38
C THR A 202 -42.13 53.69 -39.31
N PRO A 203 -41.58 54.39 -38.31
CA PRO A 203 -42.39 55.12 -37.34
C PRO A 203 -42.99 56.37 -38.01
N LYS A 204 -44.31 56.44 -38.08
CA LYS A 204 -45.02 57.70 -38.32
C LYS A 204 -44.93 58.56 -37.06
N ARG A 205 -44.68 59.86 -37.26
CA ARG A 205 -44.75 60.88 -36.22
C ARG A 205 -46.12 60.88 -35.55
N ASP A 206 -46.06 61.09 -34.24
CA ASP A 206 -47.14 61.38 -33.30
C ASP A 206 -47.87 60.17 -32.70
N GLY A 207 -47.63 59.95 -31.41
CA GLY A 207 -48.46 59.12 -30.55
C GLY A 207 -47.67 58.24 -29.59
N GLN A 208 -47.58 58.69 -28.34
CA GLN A 208 -47.09 57.99 -27.14
C GLN A 208 -47.17 56.46 -27.18
N VAL A 209 -46.07 55.80 -26.81
CA VAL A 209 -46.09 54.41 -26.31
C VAL A 209 -45.39 54.37 -24.96
N ARG A 210 -46.14 53.89 -23.96
CA ARG A 210 -45.72 53.68 -22.57
C ARG A 210 -44.61 52.63 -22.51
N PHE A 211 -43.60 52.87 -21.69
CA PHE A 211 -42.61 51.84 -21.33
C PHE A 211 -43.29 50.80 -20.42
N ALA A 212 -43.38 49.56 -20.91
CA ALA A 212 -43.73 48.42 -20.08
C ALA A 212 -42.46 47.88 -19.41
N GLU A 213 -42.40 48.09 -18.10
CA GLU A 213 -42.12 47.03 -17.12
C GLU A 213 -40.73 46.35 -17.17
N GLU A 214 -39.78 47.07 -16.57
CA GLU A 214 -38.86 46.59 -15.53
C GLU A 214 -38.87 45.08 -15.22
N THR A 215 -38.06 44.29 -15.93
CA THR A 215 -37.67 42.96 -15.45
C THR A 215 -36.66 43.11 -14.33
N GLN A 216 -37.16 43.15 -13.09
CA GLN A 216 -36.38 43.08 -11.86
C GLN A 216 -35.50 41.82 -11.82
N THR A 217 -34.19 42.00 -11.75
CA THR A 217 -33.23 40.96 -11.37
C THR A 217 -33.28 40.78 -9.86
N TYR A 218 -33.88 39.69 -9.37
CA TYR A 218 -33.82 39.33 -7.96
C TYR A 218 -32.45 38.73 -7.61
N ALA A 219 -31.88 39.18 -6.48
CA ALA A 219 -30.75 38.51 -5.86
C ALA A 219 -31.22 37.19 -5.22
N PRO A 220 -30.41 36.11 -5.29
CA PRO A 220 -30.76 34.84 -4.66
C PRO A 220 -30.83 35.00 -3.13
N PRO A 221 -31.72 34.24 -2.46
CA PRO A 221 -31.90 34.34 -1.02
C PRO A 221 -30.66 33.87 -0.24
N PRO A 222 -30.41 34.44 0.96
CA PRO A 222 -29.31 34.03 1.82
C PRO A 222 -29.52 32.60 2.36
N TYR A 223 -28.42 31.86 2.50
CA TYR A 223 -28.37 30.40 2.78
C TYR A 223 -28.79 29.98 4.21
N ASP A 224 -29.25 30.91 5.04
CA ASP A 224 -29.44 30.66 6.48
C ASP A 224 -30.75 29.92 6.81
N LEU A 225 -31.53 29.50 5.80
CA LEU A 225 -32.83 28.82 5.97
C LEU A 225 -32.85 27.32 5.65
N VAL A 226 -31.69 26.67 5.46
CA VAL A 226 -31.65 25.23 5.05
C VAL A 226 -31.30 24.26 6.19
N LEU A 227 -31.05 24.73 7.41
CA LEU A 227 -30.61 23.86 8.52
C LEU A 227 -31.61 23.81 9.69
N GLU A 228 -32.81 23.28 9.44
CA GLU A 228 -33.57 22.62 10.51
C GLU A 228 -34.14 21.29 9.98
N LEU A 229 -33.39 20.21 10.20
CA LEU A 229 -33.92 18.85 10.11
C LEU A 229 -34.58 18.49 11.45
N PRO A 230 -35.80 17.93 11.44
CA PRO A 230 -36.47 17.51 12.66
C PRO A 230 -35.75 16.31 13.27
N LYS A 231 -35.43 16.42 14.57
CA LYS A 231 -34.94 15.31 15.39
C LYS A 231 -36.02 14.21 15.48
N ARG A 232 -35.64 12.98 15.16
CA ARG A 232 -36.25 11.76 15.70
C ARG A 232 -35.15 10.92 16.32
#